data_AF-A0A2V7VRB4-F1
#
_entry.id   AF-A0A2V7VRB4-F1
#
_cell.length_a   1.000
_cell.length_b   1.000
_cell.length_c   1.000
_cell.angle_alpha   90.00
_cell.angle_beta   90.00
_cell.angle_gamma   90.00
#
_symmetry.space_group_name_H-M   'P 1'
#
loop_
_entity.id
_entity.type
_entity.pdbx_description
1 polymer ?
#
loop_
_entity_poly.entity_id
_entity_poly.type
_entity_poly.pdbx_seq_one_letter_code
_entity_poly.pdbx_strand_id
1 'polypeptide(L)'
;MSINADRTRRNFLLEAGFLPFAQGVKARPHLRRPTAEIEVAPAEDLMREHGLLNRILLVYEEAIRRLEAGVELPSDAVSSAAGIVRRFIEEYHEKLEEDHLFPRFEKAGTLADLVAVLRAQHEAGRRVTGDVLSLTGSAMSGDARSRQTLVSRLRSFIRMYRPHEAREDTILFPALHRLIPEREYRALGDQFERREHELFGERGFEGIVDDVAAIEKSLGIYELAQFTSG
;
A
#
# COMPACT_ATOMS: atom_id res chain seq x y z
N MET A 1 -9.66 -5.64 36.81
CA MET A 1 -10.11 -7.02 36.50
C MET A 1 -9.72 -7.30 35.07
N SER A 2 -8.71 -8.15 34.90
CA SER A 2 -8.07 -8.48 33.63
C SER A 2 -8.93 -9.51 32.88
N ILE A 3 -9.21 -9.29 31.60
CA ILE A 3 -9.78 -10.31 30.72
C ILE A 3 -8.69 -10.71 29.74
N ASN A 4 -8.12 -11.86 30.02
CA ASN A 4 -7.18 -12.60 29.20
C ASN A 4 -7.91 -13.08 27.94
N ALA A 5 -7.56 -12.53 26.78
CA ALA A 5 -7.98 -13.04 25.48
C ALA A 5 -6.83 -13.87 24.89
N ASP A 6 -6.67 -15.09 25.40
CA ASP A 6 -5.79 -16.09 24.80
C ASP A 6 -6.65 -17.29 24.41
N ARG A 7 -7.03 -17.34 23.12
CA ARG A 7 -7.73 -18.47 22.50
C ARG A 7 -7.25 -18.64 21.06
N THR A 8 -6.03 -19.14 20.94
CA THR A 8 -5.58 -19.93 19.78
C THR A 8 -6.46 -21.18 19.65
N ARG A 9 -7.47 -21.12 18.78
CA ARG A 9 -8.26 -22.29 18.39
C ARG A 9 -7.48 -23.11 17.36
N ARG A 10 -6.84 -24.19 17.80
CA ARG A 10 -6.68 -25.43 17.02
C ARG A 10 -6.05 -26.50 17.90
N ASN A 11 -6.90 -27.33 18.49
CA ASN A 11 -6.65 -28.73 18.81
C ASN A 11 -7.97 -29.33 19.30
N PHE A 12 -8.71 -29.97 18.40
CA PHE A 12 -9.78 -30.87 18.79
C PHE A 12 -9.19 -32.28 18.89
N LEU A 13 -9.16 -32.77 20.12
CA LEU A 13 -8.97 -34.18 20.47
C LEU A 13 -10.14 -35.00 19.94
N LEU A 14 -9.85 -36.16 19.35
CA LEU A 14 -10.75 -37.30 19.34
C LEU A 14 -9.95 -38.55 19.71
N GLU A 15 -10.00 -38.92 20.98
CA GLU A 15 -9.82 -40.31 21.39
C GLU A 15 -11.15 -41.07 21.21
N ALA A 16 -11.07 -42.27 20.63
CA ALA A 16 -11.60 -43.54 21.15
C ALA A 16 -12.06 -44.48 20.03
N GLY A 17 -11.55 -45.72 20.06
CA GLY A 17 -12.15 -46.84 19.33
C GLY A 17 -11.14 -47.86 18.80
N PHE A 18 -10.67 -48.77 19.65
CA PHE A 18 -10.00 -50.00 19.23
C PHE A 18 -11.05 -51.04 18.80
N LEU A 19 -10.97 -51.56 17.57
CA LEU A 19 -11.48 -52.88 17.16
C LEU A 19 -10.67 -53.40 15.95
N PRO A 20 -10.32 -54.69 15.87
CA PRO A 20 -9.28 -55.20 14.97
C PRO A 20 -9.79 -55.74 13.62
N PHE A 21 -8.87 -55.72 12.65
CA PHE A 21 -8.76 -56.56 11.44
C PHE A 21 -9.86 -56.50 10.35
N ALA A 22 -9.50 -55.87 9.22
CA ALA A 22 -9.65 -56.47 7.89
C ALA A 22 -8.65 -55.82 6.91
N GLN A 23 -7.82 -56.62 6.25
CA GLN A 23 -6.87 -56.16 5.24
C GLN A 23 -7.62 -55.62 4.02
N GLY A 24 -7.41 -54.34 3.75
CA GLY A 24 -7.78 -53.69 2.50
C GLY A 24 -6.86 -52.51 2.29
N VAL A 25 -6.01 -52.57 1.26
CA VAL A 25 -5.13 -51.46 0.86
C VAL A 25 -6.02 -50.31 0.37
N LYS A 26 -6.48 -49.47 1.29
CA LYS A 26 -7.08 -48.19 0.94
C LYS A 26 -5.94 -47.22 0.74
N ALA A 27 -5.74 -46.83 -0.53
CA ALA A 27 -4.89 -45.71 -0.91
C ALA A 27 -5.22 -44.52 0.01
N ARG A 28 -4.22 -44.08 0.79
CA ARG A 28 -4.35 -42.86 1.58
C ARG A 28 -4.60 -41.72 0.61
N PRO A 29 -5.67 -40.92 0.76
CA PRO A 29 -5.79 -39.69 -0.01
C PRO A 29 -4.54 -38.86 0.31
N HIS A 30 -3.79 -38.49 -0.73
CA HIS A 30 -2.77 -37.47 -0.60
C HIS A 30 -3.47 -36.22 -0.08
N LEU A 31 -3.32 -35.96 1.22
CA LEU A 31 -3.57 -34.66 1.81
C LEU A 31 -2.68 -33.69 1.02
N ARG A 32 -3.29 -32.94 0.09
CA ARG A 32 -2.63 -31.80 -0.55
C ARG A 32 -2.08 -30.96 0.60
N ARG A 33 -0.77 -30.73 0.57
CA ARG A 33 -0.13 -29.76 1.46
C ARG A 33 -0.93 -28.45 1.39
N PRO A 34 -0.99 -27.67 2.49
CA PRO A 34 -1.61 -26.36 2.45
C PRO A 34 -1.06 -25.62 1.24
N THR A 35 -1.99 -25.04 0.47
CA THR A 35 -1.74 -24.20 -0.69
C THR A 35 -0.48 -23.38 -0.46
N ALA A 36 0.49 -23.48 -1.37
CA ALA A 36 1.53 -22.47 -1.49
C ALA A 36 0.83 -21.11 -1.38
N GLU A 37 1.34 -20.23 -0.51
CA GLU A 37 0.96 -18.83 -0.54
C GLU A 37 0.94 -18.40 -2.02
N ILE A 38 -0.14 -17.76 -2.43
CA ILE A 38 -0.29 -17.36 -3.83
C ILE A 38 0.84 -16.36 -4.08
N GLU A 39 1.89 -16.82 -4.76
CA GLU A 39 3.03 -15.98 -5.18
C GLU A 39 2.45 -14.80 -5.95
N VAL A 40 2.54 -13.61 -5.36
CA VAL A 40 2.01 -12.39 -5.95
C VAL A 40 3.00 -11.93 -7.00
N ALA A 41 2.50 -11.59 -8.19
CA ALA A 41 3.39 -11.08 -9.23
C ALA A 41 3.93 -9.71 -8.82
N PRO A 42 5.20 -9.36 -9.10
CA PRO A 42 5.76 -8.07 -8.69
C PRO A 42 4.95 -6.84 -9.16
N ALA A 43 4.35 -6.88 -10.35
CA ALA A 43 3.44 -5.80 -10.77
C ALA A 43 2.13 -5.79 -9.97
N GLU A 44 1.61 -6.95 -9.58
CA GLU A 44 0.43 -7.02 -8.73
C GLU A 44 0.72 -6.48 -7.32
N ASP A 45 1.91 -6.72 -6.76
CA ASP A 45 2.33 -6.09 -5.50
C ASP A 45 2.35 -4.56 -5.60
N LEU A 46 3.08 -4.02 -6.59
CA LEU A 46 3.13 -2.57 -6.83
C LEU A 46 1.73 -1.96 -7.04
N MET A 47 0.85 -2.66 -7.76
CA MET A 47 -0.54 -2.22 -7.96
C MET A 47 -1.38 -2.24 -6.67
N ARG A 48 -1.15 -3.20 -5.75
CA ARG A 48 -1.82 -3.20 -4.44
C ARG A 48 -1.36 -2.01 -3.60
N GLU A 49 -0.10 -1.63 -3.72
CA GLU A 49 0.48 -0.45 -3.08
C GLU A 49 -0.12 0.86 -3.64
N HIS A 50 -0.38 0.93 -4.95
CA HIS A 50 -1.20 2.00 -5.55
C HIS A 50 -2.65 2.00 -5.02
N GLY A 51 -3.23 0.84 -4.76
CA GLY A 51 -4.52 0.73 -4.07
C GLY A 51 -4.50 1.39 -2.68
N LEU A 52 -3.39 1.26 -1.95
CA LEU A 52 -3.18 1.93 -0.67
C LEU A 52 -2.97 3.43 -0.83
N LEU A 53 -2.18 3.86 -1.83
CA LEU A 53 -2.01 5.28 -2.17
C LEU A 53 -3.36 5.95 -2.47
N ASN A 54 -4.23 5.30 -3.25
CA ASN A 54 -5.58 5.77 -3.54
C ASN A 54 -6.41 6.04 -2.29
N ARG A 55 -6.31 5.18 -1.27
CA ARG A 55 -6.97 5.39 0.03
C ARG A 55 -6.41 6.62 0.76
N ILE A 56 -5.11 6.86 0.68
CA ILE A 56 -4.49 8.09 1.19
C ILE A 56 -4.99 9.33 0.42
N LEU A 57 -5.20 9.23 -0.90
CA LEU A 57 -5.76 10.33 -1.68
C LEU A 57 -7.18 10.70 -1.19
N LEU A 58 -8.01 9.70 -0.82
CA LEU A 58 -9.31 9.95 -0.19
C LEU A 58 -9.19 10.67 1.17
N VAL A 59 -8.20 10.27 1.99
CA VAL A 59 -7.88 10.96 3.26
C VAL A 59 -7.53 12.43 3.00
N TYR A 60 -6.72 12.72 1.99
CA TYR A 60 -6.35 14.09 1.63
C TYR A 60 -7.52 14.90 1.09
N GLU A 61 -8.42 14.30 0.30
CA GLU A 61 -9.64 14.93 -0.19
C GLU A 61 -10.57 15.32 0.96
N GLU A 62 -10.78 14.42 1.92
CA GLU A 62 -11.59 14.72 3.11
C GLU A 62 -10.94 15.78 4.00
N ALA A 63 -9.61 15.74 4.15
CA ALA A 63 -8.88 16.78 4.88
C ALA A 63 -9.04 18.17 4.22
N ILE A 64 -8.92 18.26 2.89
CA ILE A 64 -9.15 19.50 2.15
C ILE A 64 -10.59 20.01 2.42
N ARG A 65 -11.59 19.13 2.27
CA ARG A 65 -13.00 19.50 2.47
C ARG A 65 -13.23 20.08 3.86
N ARG A 66 -12.69 19.46 4.91
CA ARG A 66 -12.83 19.93 6.30
C ARG A 66 -12.12 21.24 6.55
N LEU A 67 -10.88 21.38 6.07
CA LEU A 67 -10.07 22.60 6.25
C LEU A 67 -10.73 23.81 5.60
N GLU A 68 -11.35 23.64 4.43
CA GLU A 68 -12.05 24.71 3.73
C GLU A 68 -13.41 25.03 4.35
N ALA A 69 -14.14 24.01 4.83
CA ALA A 69 -15.43 24.19 5.48
C ALA A 69 -15.32 24.66 6.94
N GLY A 70 -14.12 24.71 7.52
CA GLY A 70 -13.93 24.98 8.95
C GLY A 70 -14.51 23.88 9.86
N VAL A 71 -14.63 22.66 9.34
CA VAL A 71 -15.09 21.48 10.09
C VAL A 71 -13.91 20.88 10.83
N GLU A 72 -14.17 20.31 12.00
CA GLU A 72 -13.16 19.64 12.82
C GLU A 72 -12.42 18.53 12.05
N LEU A 73 -11.10 18.62 12.04
CA LEU A 73 -10.18 17.65 11.46
C LEU A 73 -9.32 17.06 12.60
N PRO A 74 -9.26 15.73 12.77
CA PRO A 74 -8.34 15.11 13.72
C PRO A 74 -6.91 15.60 13.47
N SER A 75 -6.24 16.07 14.53
CA SER A 75 -4.99 16.84 14.42
C SER A 75 -3.84 16.06 13.80
N ASP A 76 -3.88 14.74 13.85
CA ASP A 76 -2.84 13.83 13.36
C ASP A 76 -3.16 13.22 12.00
N ALA A 77 -4.41 13.26 11.51
CA ALA A 77 -4.83 12.53 10.32
C ALA A 77 -3.96 12.82 9.08
N VAL A 78 -3.68 14.11 8.83
CA VAL A 78 -2.86 14.53 7.68
C VAL A 78 -1.38 14.16 7.87
N SER A 79 -0.83 14.36 9.07
CA SER A 79 0.57 14.02 9.36
C SER A 79 0.83 12.52 9.34
N SER A 80 -0.12 11.72 9.85
CA SER A 80 -0.04 10.27 9.85
C SER A 80 -0.10 9.74 8.43
N ALA A 81 -1.04 10.23 7.60
CA ALA A 81 -1.13 9.87 6.20
C ALA A 81 0.14 10.27 5.41
N ALA A 82 0.65 11.50 5.59
CA ALA A 82 1.90 11.94 4.97
C ALA A 82 3.12 11.15 5.47
N GLY A 83 3.12 10.69 6.72
CA GLY A 83 4.14 9.80 7.26
C GLY A 83 4.13 8.42 6.62
N ILE A 84 2.95 7.90 6.25
CA ILE A 84 2.82 6.66 5.48
C ILE A 84 3.31 6.87 4.05
N VAL A 85 2.89 7.96 3.37
CA VAL A 85 3.42 8.31 2.04
C VAL A 85 4.95 8.33 2.05
N ARG A 86 5.56 9.07 2.99
CA ARG A 86 7.01 9.12 3.10
C ARG A 86 7.62 7.72 3.21
N ARG A 87 7.23 6.93 4.22
CA ARG A 87 7.94 5.70 4.53
C ARG A 87 7.63 4.53 3.60
N PHE A 88 6.39 4.45 3.12
CA PHE A 88 5.89 3.30 2.37
C PHE A 88 5.85 3.57 0.87
N ILE A 89 5.35 4.73 0.45
CA ILE A 89 5.28 5.05 -0.98
C ILE A 89 6.66 5.54 -1.47
N GLU A 90 7.22 6.57 -0.85
CA GLU A 90 8.42 7.23 -1.40
C GLU A 90 9.72 6.49 -1.10
N GLU A 91 9.92 6.04 0.15
CA GLU A 91 11.18 5.39 0.56
C GLU A 91 11.19 3.87 0.35
N TYR A 92 10.08 3.27 -0.11
CA TYR A 92 9.97 1.85 -0.41
C TYR A 92 9.44 1.59 -1.82
N HIS A 93 8.15 1.82 -2.10
CA HIS A 93 7.54 1.52 -3.40
C HIS A 93 8.26 2.21 -4.56
N GLU A 94 8.36 3.54 -4.53
CA GLU A 94 9.05 4.33 -5.57
C GLU A 94 10.53 3.95 -5.69
N LYS A 95 11.17 3.49 -4.60
CA LYS A 95 12.55 3.01 -4.63
C LYS A 95 12.69 1.68 -5.35
N LEU A 96 11.74 0.76 -5.17
CA LEU A 96 11.71 -0.48 -5.95
C LEU A 96 11.63 -0.16 -7.44
N GLU A 97 10.79 0.81 -7.82
CA GLU A 97 10.68 1.22 -9.22
C GLU A 97 11.94 1.92 -9.73
N GLU A 98 12.45 2.90 -8.99
CA GLU A 98 13.64 3.68 -9.34
C GLU A 98 14.89 2.80 -9.49
N ASP A 99 15.05 1.80 -8.63
CA ASP A 99 16.24 0.94 -8.55
C ASP A 99 16.12 -0.32 -9.40
N HIS A 100 14.90 -0.80 -9.67
CA HIS A 100 14.69 -2.06 -10.36
C HIS A 100 13.92 -1.93 -11.67
N LEU A 101 12.86 -1.14 -11.77
CA LEU A 101 12.09 -1.06 -13.01
C LEU A 101 12.73 -0.10 -14.01
N PHE A 102 12.92 1.15 -13.59
CA PHE A 102 13.34 2.24 -14.46
C PHE A 102 14.64 1.95 -15.23
N PRO A 103 15.70 1.37 -14.62
CA PRO A 103 16.94 1.07 -15.34
C PRO A 103 16.76 0.08 -16.51
N ARG A 104 15.76 -0.81 -16.44
CA ARG A 104 15.49 -1.79 -17.50
C ARG A 104 14.89 -1.11 -18.73
N PHE A 105 13.94 -0.20 -18.52
CA PHE A 105 13.35 0.61 -19.59
C PHE A 105 14.38 1.53 -20.24
N GLU A 106 15.20 2.20 -19.42
CA GLU A 106 16.30 3.06 -19.87
C GLU A 106 17.29 2.27 -20.73
N LYS A 107 17.76 1.11 -20.25
CA LYS A 107 18.68 0.23 -20.98
C LYS A 107 18.11 -0.27 -22.30
N ALA A 108 16.80 -0.54 -22.34
CA ALA A 108 16.12 -1.00 -23.53
C ALA A 108 15.71 0.12 -24.50
N GLY A 109 15.89 1.39 -24.13
CA GLY A 109 15.44 2.54 -24.91
C GLY A 109 13.93 2.57 -25.15
N THR A 110 13.14 1.93 -24.28
CA THR A 110 11.70 1.79 -24.40
C THR A 110 11.02 2.56 -23.27
N LEU A 111 10.01 3.39 -23.59
CA LEU A 111 9.31 4.26 -22.62
C LEU A 111 10.24 5.20 -21.82
N ALA A 112 11.43 5.53 -22.35
CA ALA A 112 12.43 6.34 -21.65
C ALA A 112 11.89 7.72 -21.23
N ASP A 113 11.11 8.38 -22.09
CA ASP A 113 10.49 9.68 -21.78
C ASP A 113 9.48 9.56 -20.63
N LEU A 114 8.69 8.47 -20.59
CA LEU A 114 7.74 8.22 -19.51
C LEU A 114 8.49 8.01 -18.20
N VAL A 115 9.51 7.14 -18.18
CA VAL A 115 10.33 6.89 -16.99
C VAL A 115 11.01 8.16 -16.47
N ALA A 116 11.51 9.01 -17.36
CA ALA A 116 12.09 10.30 -16.97
C ALA A 116 11.06 11.21 -16.28
N VAL A 117 9.81 11.23 -16.77
CA VAL A 117 8.72 11.98 -16.14
C VAL A 117 8.33 11.38 -14.78
N LEU A 118 8.19 10.05 -14.68
CA LEU A 118 7.84 9.37 -13.42
C LEU A 118 8.90 9.65 -12.34
N ARG A 119 10.18 9.53 -12.66
CA ARG A 119 11.28 9.87 -11.74
C ARG A 119 11.23 11.32 -11.28
N ALA A 120 10.98 12.26 -12.20
CA ALA A 120 10.82 13.67 -11.83
C ALA A 120 9.59 13.92 -10.94
N GLN A 121 8.51 13.14 -11.13
CA GLN A 121 7.32 13.17 -10.29
C GLN A 121 7.58 12.59 -8.90
N HIS A 122 8.32 11.49 -8.75
CA HIS A 122 8.76 10.98 -7.44
C HIS A 122 9.51 12.05 -6.64
N GLU A 123 10.46 12.74 -7.27
CA GLU A 123 11.18 13.83 -6.61
C GLU A 123 10.26 15.00 -6.22
N ALA A 124 9.28 15.33 -7.06
CA ALA A 124 8.29 16.35 -6.74
C ALA A 124 7.36 15.92 -5.60
N GLY A 125 6.96 14.65 -5.58
CA GLY A 125 6.17 14.03 -4.52
C GLY A 125 6.86 14.16 -3.17
N ARG A 126 8.14 13.75 -3.09
CA ARG A 126 8.97 13.89 -1.90
C ARG A 126 9.03 15.32 -1.37
N ARG A 127 9.11 16.33 -2.24
CA ARG A 127 9.06 17.74 -1.83
C ARG A 127 7.68 18.13 -1.28
N VAL A 128 6.60 17.75 -1.96
CA VAL A 128 5.23 18.03 -1.52
C VAL A 128 4.93 17.37 -0.17
N THR A 129 5.33 16.11 0.02
CA THR A 129 5.19 15.40 1.30
C THR A 129 5.97 16.08 2.42
N GLY A 130 7.18 16.55 2.13
CA GLY A 130 7.97 17.37 3.07
C GLY A 130 7.25 18.65 3.50
N ASP A 131 6.71 19.39 2.53
CA ASP A 131 5.92 20.59 2.80
C ASP A 131 4.69 20.27 3.66
N VAL A 132 3.92 19.22 3.31
CA VAL A 132 2.75 18.78 4.08
C VAL A 132 3.10 18.50 5.53
N LEU A 133 4.15 17.70 5.79
CA LEU A 133 4.61 17.37 7.14
C LEU A 133 5.03 18.62 7.93
N SER A 134 5.67 19.59 7.27
CA SER A 134 6.10 20.84 7.93
C SER A 134 4.95 21.79 8.29
N LEU A 135 3.84 21.73 7.54
CA LEU A 135 2.71 22.64 7.65
C LEU A 135 1.61 22.14 8.59
N THR A 136 1.53 20.85 8.89
CA THR A 136 0.43 20.27 9.68
C THR A 136 0.29 20.95 11.04
N GLY A 137 1.38 21.09 11.81
CA GLY A 137 1.33 21.68 13.16
C GLY A 137 0.79 23.12 13.19
N SER A 138 1.29 23.99 12.30
CA SER A 138 0.84 25.40 12.23
C SER A 138 -0.57 25.53 11.66
N ALA A 139 -0.92 24.73 10.65
CA ALA A 139 -2.27 24.72 10.08
C ALA A 139 -3.32 24.27 11.10
N MET A 140 -3.02 23.26 11.92
CA MET A 140 -3.90 22.79 12.99
C MET A 140 -4.01 23.80 14.14
N SER A 141 -2.98 24.61 14.37
CA SER A 141 -2.97 25.68 15.38
C SER A 141 -3.75 26.93 14.95
N GLY A 142 -4.38 26.92 13.79
CA GLY A 142 -5.26 28.01 13.33
C GLY A 142 -4.61 29.02 12.38
N ASP A 143 -3.34 28.85 11.99
CA ASP A 143 -2.70 29.78 11.04
C ASP A 143 -3.32 29.67 9.64
N ALA A 144 -4.03 30.72 9.23
CA ALA A 144 -4.78 30.74 7.98
C ALA A 144 -3.89 30.56 6.74
N ARG A 145 -2.66 31.10 6.76
CA ARG A 145 -1.72 30.97 5.65
C ARG A 145 -1.19 29.54 5.52
N SER A 146 -0.81 28.93 6.64
CA SER A 146 -0.37 27.53 6.67
C SER A 146 -1.51 26.61 6.22
N ARG A 147 -2.75 26.87 6.66
CA ARG A 147 -3.93 26.12 6.21
C ARG A 147 -4.13 26.21 4.70
N GLN A 148 -4.07 27.41 4.12
CA GLN A 148 -4.24 27.60 2.68
C GLN A 148 -3.12 26.92 1.89
N THR A 149 -1.88 27.03 2.37
CA THR A 149 -0.73 26.36 1.75
C THR A 149 -0.87 24.84 1.83
N LEU A 150 -1.27 24.30 2.99
CA LEU A 150 -1.51 22.87 3.18
C LEU A 150 -2.55 22.35 2.19
N VAL A 151 -3.72 23.01 2.08
CA VAL A 151 -4.76 22.65 1.12
C VAL A 151 -4.22 22.64 -0.32
N SER A 152 -3.43 23.65 -0.69
CA SER A 152 -2.80 23.72 -2.02
C SER A 152 -1.85 22.54 -2.26
N ARG A 153 -1.03 22.17 -1.26
CA ARG A 153 -0.11 21.03 -1.35
C ARG A 153 -0.82 19.70 -1.49
N LEU A 154 -1.85 19.45 -0.67
CA LEU A 154 -2.66 18.23 -0.78
C LEU A 154 -3.32 18.11 -2.16
N ARG A 155 -3.88 19.21 -2.70
CA ARG A 155 -4.44 19.23 -4.06
C ARG A 155 -3.39 18.93 -5.13
N SER A 156 -2.20 19.52 -5.01
CA SER A 156 -1.11 19.30 -5.96
C SER A 156 -0.65 17.84 -5.97
N PHE A 157 -0.59 17.21 -4.79
CA PHE A 157 -0.26 15.79 -4.62
C PHE A 157 -1.29 14.91 -5.34
N ILE A 158 -2.58 15.07 -5.03
CA ILE A 158 -3.68 14.32 -5.66
C ILE A 158 -3.67 14.50 -7.19
N ARG A 159 -3.49 15.74 -7.67
CA ARG A 159 -3.50 16.05 -9.10
C ARG A 159 -2.38 15.37 -9.87
N MET A 160 -1.24 15.14 -9.21
CA MET A 160 -0.06 14.49 -9.78
C MET A 160 -0.15 12.98 -9.68
N TYR A 161 -0.46 12.42 -8.50
CA TYR A 161 -0.38 10.98 -8.28
C TYR A 161 -1.49 10.18 -8.97
N ARG A 162 -2.72 10.72 -9.09
CA ARG A 162 -3.81 10.02 -9.83
C ARG A 162 -3.42 9.62 -11.27
N PRO A 163 -2.88 10.54 -12.12
CA PRO A 163 -2.41 10.14 -13.45
C PRO A 163 -1.07 9.41 -13.45
N HIS A 164 -0.26 9.53 -12.39
CA HIS A 164 1.03 8.86 -12.25
C HIS A 164 0.85 7.35 -12.12
N GLU A 165 0.17 6.91 -11.04
CA GLU A 165 -0.10 5.49 -10.77
C GLU A 165 -0.89 4.85 -11.91
N ALA A 166 -1.85 5.59 -12.50
CA ALA A 166 -2.64 5.09 -13.62
C ALA A 166 -1.77 4.78 -14.86
N ARG A 167 -0.66 5.51 -15.07
CA ARG A 167 0.24 5.27 -16.19
C ARG A 167 1.23 4.16 -15.90
N GLU A 168 1.64 4.00 -14.66
CA GLU A 168 2.40 2.83 -14.23
C GLU A 168 1.58 1.55 -14.43
N ASP A 169 0.38 1.51 -13.87
CA ASP A 169 -0.51 0.34 -13.89
C ASP A 169 -0.90 -0.09 -15.32
N THR A 170 -1.18 0.88 -16.19
CA THR A 170 -1.77 0.58 -17.51
C THR A 170 -0.77 0.59 -18.66
N ILE A 171 0.44 1.12 -18.45
CA ILE A 171 1.46 1.24 -19.51
C ILE A 171 2.78 0.66 -19.07
N LEU A 172 3.35 1.14 -17.96
CA LEU A 172 4.69 0.74 -17.54
C LEU A 172 4.74 -0.74 -17.14
N PHE A 173 3.89 -1.18 -16.20
CA PHE A 173 3.91 -2.54 -15.69
C PHE A 173 3.56 -3.59 -16.77
N PRO A 174 2.56 -3.39 -17.64
CA PRO A 174 2.33 -4.30 -18.77
C PRO A 174 3.50 -4.36 -19.75
N ALA A 175 4.23 -3.26 -19.94
CA ALA A 175 5.42 -3.24 -20.79
C ALA A 175 6.60 -3.98 -20.14
N LEU A 176 6.72 -3.96 -18.81
CA LEU A 176 7.77 -4.66 -18.06
C LEU A 176 7.75 -6.17 -18.34
N HIS A 177 6.56 -6.79 -18.36
CA HIS A 177 6.39 -8.21 -18.68
C HIS A 177 6.93 -8.62 -20.06
N ARG A 178 6.92 -7.69 -21.02
CA ARG A 178 7.44 -7.92 -22.37
C ARG A 178 8.93 -7.64 -22.47
N LEU A 179 9.47 -6.91 -21.49
CA LEU A 179 10.82 -6.39 -21.51
C LEU A 179 11.83 -7.34 -20.88
N ILE A 180 11.41 -8.12 -19.87
CA ILE A 180 12.30 -9.05 -19.17
C ILE A 180 11.80 -10.50 -19.20
N PRO A 181 12.70 -11.50 -19.15
CA PRO A 181 12.32 -12.91 -19.09
C PRO A 181 11.52 -13.24 -17.83
N GLU A 182 10.61 -14.22 -17.91
CA GLU A 182 9.77 -14.64 -16.77
C GLU A 182 10.58 -14.96 -15.50
N ARG A 183 11.74 -15.63 -15.65
CA ARG A 183 12.63 -15.94 -14.52
C ARG A 183 13.14 -14.68 -13.82
N GLU A 184 13.48 -13.64 -14.58
CA GLU A 184 13.95 -12.38 -14.01
C GLU A 184 12.79 -11.62 -13.37
N TYR A 185 11.61 -11.67 -13.99
CA TYR A 185 10.39 -11.10 -13.43
C TYR A 185 10.03 -11.73 -12.07
N ARG A 186 10.05 -13.06 -11.94
CA ARG A 186 9.82 -13.73 -10.63
C ARG A 186 10.86 -13.35 -9.59
N ALA A 187 12.14 -13.25 -9.98
CA ALA A 187 13.20 -12.85 -9.07
C ALA A 187 13.05 -11.41 -8.53
N LEU A 188 12.35 -10.52 -9.26
CA LEU A 188 11.97 -9.21 -8.74
C LEU A 188 10.94 -9.34 -7.61
N GLY A 189 9.95 -10.23 -7.74
CA GLY A 189 8.94 -10.49 -6.71
C GLY A 189 9.61 -10.92 -5.41
N ASP A 190 10.46 -11.95 -5.46
CA ASP A 190 11.21 -12.40 -4.29
C ASP A 190 12.05 -11.27 -3.66
N GLN A 191 12.56 -10.33 -4.47
CA GLN A 191 13.33 -9.19 -3.99
C GLN A 191 12.45 -8.14 -3.30
N PHE A 192 11.26 -7.89 -3.83
CA PHE A 192 10.31 -6.94 -3.28
C PHE A 192 9.76 -7.44 -1.94
N GLU A 193 9.40 -8.73 -1.86
CA GLU A 193 8.96 -9.38 -0.62
C GLU A 193 10.04 -9.31 0.47
N ARG A 194 11.31 -9.62 0.14
CA ARG A 194 12.41 -9.48 1.10
C ARG A 194 12.56 -8.05 1.58
N ARG A 195 12.46 -7.08 0.66
CA ARG A 195 12.62 -5.66 0.99
C ARG A 195 11.47 -5.15 1.86
N GLU A 196 10.25 -5.61 1.59
CA GLU A 196 9.09 -5.34 2.43
C GLU A 196 9.33 -5.84 3.86
N HIS A 197 9.73 -7.10 3.97
CA HIS A 197 9.97 -7.73 5.28
C HIS A 197 11.10 -7.05 6.05
N GLU A 198 12.18 -6.64 5.37
CA GLU A 198 13.28 -5.88 5.99
C GLU A 198 12.83 -4.54 6.59
N LEU A 199 11.91 -3.84 5.93
CA LEU A 199 11.50 -2.48 6.30
C LEU A 199 10.29 -2.45 7.24
N PHE A 200 9.37 -3.42 7.09
CA PHE A 200 8.07 -3.40 7.74
C PHE A 200 7.81 -4.64 8.62
N GLY A 201 8.75 -5.60 8.64
CA GLY A 201 8.70 -6.80 9.48
C GLY A 201 7.52 -7.71 9.13
N GLU A 202 7.08 -8.48 10.12
CA GLU A 202 5.99 -9.46 9.95
C GLU A 202 4.64 -8.84 9.58
N ARG A 203 4.40 -7.56 9.90
CA ARG A 203 3.14 -6.91 9.51
C ARG A 203 3.11 -6.51 8.03
N GLY A 204 4.27 -6.24 7.42
CA GLY A 204 4.37 -5.92 6.00
C GLY A 204 3.39 -4.85 5.51
N PHE A 205 2.90 -5.03 4.29
CA PHE A 205 1.85 -4.26 3.65
C PHE A 205 0.54 -4.25 4.45
N GLU A 206 0.14 -5.38 5.04
CA GLU A 206 -1.10 -5.49 5.82
C GLU A 206 -1.11 -4.54 7.02
N GLY A 207 0.04 -4.38 7.69
CA GLY A 207 0.20 -3.41 8.78
C GLY A 207 0.01 -1.97 8.32
N ILE A 208 0.44 -1.64 7.10
CA ILE A 208 0.26 -0.30 6.54
C ILE A 208 -1.21 -0.08 6.12
N VAL A 209 -1.86 -1.12 5.57
CA VAL A 209 -3.31 -1.13 5.29
C VAL A 209 -4.12 -0.85 6.55
N ASP A 210 -3.75 -1.45 7.67
CA ASP A 210 -4.37 -1.21 8.98
C ASP A 210 -4.13 0.21 9.49
N ASP A 211 -2.90 0.72 9.35
CA ASP A 211 -2.56 2.09 9.75
C ASP A 211 -3.39 3.12 8.94
N VAL A 212 -3.58 2.90 7.63
CA VAL A 212 -4.47 3.74 6.79
C VAL A 212 -5.94 3.59 7.20
N ALA A 213 -6.39 2.36 7.48
CA ALA A 213 -7.76 2.11 7.94
C ALA A 213 -8.08 2.84 9.25
N ALA A 214 -7.11 2.96 10.16
CA ALA A 214 -7.27 3.72 11.40
C ALA A 214 -7.52 5.22 11.13
N ILE A 215 -6.82 5.80 10.15
CA ILE A 215 -7.00 7.20 9.74
C ILE A 215 -8.38 7.39 9.08
N GLU A 216 -8.78 6.49 8.20
CA GLU A 216 -10.12 6.55 7.59
C GLU A 216 -11.23 6.47 8.65
N LYS A 217 -11.07 5.62 9.68
CA LYS A 217 -12.01 5.51 10.80
C LYS A 217 -12.06 6.81 11.62
N SER A 218 -10.92 7.44 11.91
CA SER A 218 -10.89 8.70 12.65
C SER A 218 -11.53 9.86 11.87
N LEU A 219 -11.46 9.80 10.55
CA LEU A 219 -12.16 10.71 9.65
C LEU A 219 -13.61 10.31 9.39
N GLY A 220 -14.08 9.14 9.84
CA GLY A 220 -15.41 8.66 9.52
C GLY A 220 -15.63 8.45 8.03
N ILE A 221 -14.56 8.09 7.30
CA ILE A 221 -14.60 7.76 5.87
C ILE A 221 -14.28 6.29 5.56
N TYR A 222 -14.28 5.41 6.57
CA TYR A 222 -13.92 4.00 6.40
C TYR A 222 -15.00 3.14 5.71
N GLU A 223 -16.27 3.44 5.95
CA GLU A 223 -17.37 2.59 5.49
C GLU A 223 -17.64 2.79 4.00
N LEU A 224 -17.35 1.79 3.17
CA LEU A 224 -17.51 1.86 1.70
C LEU A 224 -18.92 2.31 1.27
N ALA A 225 -19.95 1.90 2.02
CA ALA A 225 -21.34 2.21 1.71
C ALA A 225 -21.64 3.71 1.61
N GLN A 226 -20.90 4.57 2.32
CA GLN A 226 -21.10 6.02 2.32
C GLN A 226 -20.78 6.68 0.96
N PHE A 227 -20.00 6.01 0.11
CA PHE A 227 -19.65 6.48 -1.24
C PHE A 227 -20.63 5.99 -2.31
N THR A 228 -21.66 5.23 -1.93
CA THR A 228 -22.70 4.78 -2.85
C THR A 228 -23.50 5.99 -3.33
N SER A 229 -23.55 6.20 -4.65
CA SER A 229 -24.43 7.22 -5.22
C SER A 229 -25.89 6.87 -4.95
N GLY A 230 -26.65 7.84 -4.44
CA GLY A 230 -28.09 7.73 -4.25
C GLY A 230 -28.88 7.82 -5.56
#